data_AF-A0A538RVJ8-F1
#
_entry.id   AF-A0A538RVJ8-F1
#
_cell.length_a   1.000
_cell.length_b   1.000
_cell.length_c   1.000
_cell.angle_alpha   90.00
_cell.angle_beta   90.00
_cell.angle_gamma   90.00
#
_symmetry.space_group_name_H-M   'P 1'
#
loop_
_entity.id
_entity.type
_entity.pdbx_description
1 polymer ?
#
loop_
_entity_poly.entity_id
_entity_poly.type
_entity_poly.pdbx_seq_one_letter_code
_entity_poly.pdbx_strand_id
1 'polypeptide(L)'
;MNFYVLGGVAVLNFPLAWGLFLGWGPLPELRFVGIALGTAISHTLGGLAVFLVLRRGRAGLRLDWARFAPRWDLLWRILRISIPAGIDSLTLMGGHLWFYSIVNRLGDAASSAHGIALTWAALSFLSGAAFGTAATALVGQNLGAGRGARAAHCGWVAFHGLHGRCLFHLRARNVPALLSAR
;
A
#
# COMPACT_ATOMS: atom_id res chain seq x y z
N MET A 1 -0.51 -4.46 15.67
CA MET A 1 0.97 -4.46 15.61
C MET A 1 1.48 -3.55 14.52
N ASN A 2 1.11 -3.78 13.26
CA ASN A 2 1.59 -2.99 12.11
C ASN A 2 1.25 -1.48 12.24
N PHE A 3 0.02 -1.14 12.65
CA PHE A 3 -0.40 0.25 12.87
C PHE A 3 0.45 1.02 13.89
N TYR A 4 0.82 0.38 15.01
CA TYR A 4 1.67 1.00 16.03
C TYR A 4 3.09 1.26 15.54
N VAL A 5 3.64 0.35 14.72
CA VAL A 5 4.99 0.53 14.17
C VAL A 5 4.98 1.65 13.13
N LEU A 6 4.04 1.63 12.17
CA LEU A 6 3.88 2.68 11.16
C LEU A 6 3.62 4.06 11.79
N GLY A 7 2.75 4.12 12.81
CA GLY A 7 2.51 5.36 13.57
C GLY A 7 3.77 5.83 14.30
N GLY A 8 4.51 4.92 14.92
CA GLY A 8 5.79 5.24 15.58
C GLY A 8 6.84 5.76 14.60
N VAL A 9 6.95 5.18 13.40
CA VAL A 9 7.85 5.67 12.34
C VAL A 9 7.50 7.10 11.95
N ALA A 10 6.22 7.42 11.75
CA ALA A 10 5.78 8.76 11.38
C ALA A 10 6.08 9.78 12.49
N VAL A 11 5.79 9.42 13.74
CA VAL A 11 6.03 10.28 14.91
C VAL A 11 7.53 10.49 15.15
N LEU A 12 8.38 9.50 14.86
CA LEU A 12 9.84 9.66 14.92
C LEU A 12 10.38 10.48 13.75
N ASN A 13 9.80 10.31 12.57
CA ASN A 13 10.26 10.96 11.36
C ASN A 13 10.12 12.48 11.41
N PHE A 14 8.98 12.97 11.90
CA PHE A 14 8.70 14.41 11.95
C PHE A 14 9.77 15.22 12.72
N PRO A 15 10.10 14.90 14.00
CA PRO A 15 11.14 15.61 14.75
C PRO A 15 12.55 15.34 14.23
N LEU A 16 12.84 14.13 13.72
CA LEU A 16 14.16 13.83 13.13
C LEU A 16 14.40 14.64 11.85
N ALA A 17 13.44 14.64 10.93
CA ALA A 17 13.53 15.39 9.69
C ALA A 17 13.60 16.90 9.96
N TRP A 18 12.77 17.41 10.89
CA TRP A 18 12.79 18.82 11.30
C TRP A 18 14.11 19.21 11.97
N GLY A 19 14.60 18.39 12.90
CA GLY A 19 15.84 18.64 13.64
C GLY A 19 17.10 18.61 12.77
N LEU A 20 17.20 17.66 11.82
CA LEU A 20 18.32 17.60 10.88
C LEU A 20 18.21 18.66 9.76
N PHE A 21 17.00 19.15 9.48
CA PHE A 21 16.81 20.24 8.52
C PHE A 21 17.29 21.58 9.09
N LEU A 22 16.90 21.90 10.33
CA LEU A 22 17.24 23.16 11.03
C LEU A 22 18.58 23.14 11.77
N GLY A 23 19.21 21.97 11.97
CA GLY A 23 20.46 21.88 12.72
C GLY A 23 20.29 22.19 14.22
N TRP A 24 19.31 21.58 14.89
CA TRP A 24 19.04 21.89 16.30
C TRP A 24 20.12 21.27 17.23
N GLY A 25 20.88 22.12 17.93
CA GLY A 25 21.88 21.70 18.93
C GLY A 25 23.24 21.31 18.31
N PRO A 26 23.81 20.12 18.61
CA PRO A 26 25.10 19.66 18.08
C PRO A 26 25.02 19.05 16.66
N LEU A 27 23.86 19.09 16.03
CA LEU A 27 23.60 18.45 14.74
C LEU A 27 23.93 19.39 13.58
N PRO A 28 24.61 18.91 12.53
CA PRO A 28 24.91 19.72 11.34
C PRO A 28 23.64 20.08 10.56
N GLU A 29 23.59 21.30 10.01
CA GLU A 29 22.53 21.74 9.10
C GLU A 29 22.64 21.00 7.76
N LEU A 30 21.80 19.98 7.59
CA LEU A 30 21.83 19.13 6.40
C LEU A 30 20.71 19.49 5.40
N ARG A 31 19.84 20.45 5.73
CA ARG A 31 18.72 20.92 4.89
C ARG A 31 17.96 19.72 4.30
N PHE A 32 17.88 19.62 2.97
CA PHE A 32 17.20 18.54 2.26
C PHE A 32 17.82 17.15 2.51
N VAL A 33 19.13 17.07 2.72
CA VAL A 33 19.80 15.81 3.10
C VAL A 33 19.33 15.37 4.49
N GLY A 34 19.05 16.31 5.38
CA GLY A 34 18.49 16.05 6.70
C GLY A 34 17.10 15.41 6.65
N ILE A 35 16.24 15.85 5.72
CA ILE A 35 14.91 15.26 5.49
C ILE A 35 15.04 13.80 5.01
N ALA A 36 15.95 13.56 4.04
CA ALA A 36 16.21 12.22 3.53
C ALA A 36 16.74 11.28 4.62
N LEU A 37 17.73 11.74 5.41
CA LEU A 37 18.31 10.98 6.52
C LEU A 37 17.29 10.70 7.63
N GLY A 38 16.49 11.68 8.04
CA GLY A 38 15.43 11.48 9.02
C GLY A 38 14.42 10.43 8.58
N THR A 39 14.13 10.37 7.28
CA THR A 39 13.24 9.36 6.67
C THR A 39 13.88 7.98 6.64
N ALA A 40 15.13 7.88 6.22
CA ALA A 40 15.89 6.64 6.21
C ALA A 40 16.02 6.04 7.62
N ILE A 41 16.40 6.85 8.60
CA ILE A 41 16.55 6.42 10.01
C ILE A 41 15.22 5.91 10.57
N SER A 42 14.14 6.67 10.37
CA SER A 42 12.83 6.30 10.91
C SER A 42 12.31 5.00 10.31
N HIS A 43 12.46 4.80 9.00
CA HIS A 43 12.07 3.54 8.35
C HIS A 43 12.96 2.37 8.77
N THR A 44 14.26 2.61 8.95
CA THR A 44 15.20 1.58 9.43
C THR A 44 14.84 1.14 10.85
N LEU A 45 14.52 2.07 11.75
CA LEU A 45 14.05 1.78 13.11
C LEU A 45 12.71 1.05 13.09
N GLY A 46 11.78 1.45 12.22
CA GLY A 46 10.51 0.74 12.02
C GLY A 46 10.69 -0.70 11.57
N GLY A 47 11.55 -0.91 10.56
CA GLY A 47 11.91 -2.25 10.07
C GLY A 47 12.55 -3.10 11.16
N LEU A 48 13.48 -2.52 11.94
CA LEU A 48 14.10 -3.20 13.07
C LEU A 48 13.07 -3.57 14.15
N ALA A 49 12.11 -2.70 14.45
CA ALA A 49 11.04 -2.97 15.40
C ALA A 49 10.17 -4.15 14.94
N VAL A 50 9.76 -4.19 13.66
CA VAL A 50 9.04 -5.35 13.09
C VAL A 50 9.88 -6.61 13.19
N PHE A 51 11.15 -6.55 12.84
CA PHE A 51 12.06 -7.69 12.88
C PHE A 51 12.22 -8.27 14.30
N LEU A 52 12.42 -7.42 15.30
CA LEU A 52 12.52 -7.82 16.71
C LEU A 52 11.24 -8.47 17.22
N VAL A 53 10.09 -7.94 16.81
CA VAL A 53 8.78 -8.50 17.13
C VAL A 53 8.57 -9.87 16.50
N LEU A 54 8.94 -10.03 15.23
CA LEU A 54 8.89 -11.31 14.52
C LEU A 54 9.82 -12.35 15.17
N ARG A 55 11.01 -11.93 15.60
CA ARG A 55 11.96 -12.80 16.32
C ARG A 55 11.42 -13.26 17.68
N ARG A 56 10.62 -12.44 18.36
CA ARG A 56 9.92 -12.82 19.62
C ARG A 56 8.75 -13.79 19.41
N GLY A 57 8.40 -14.13 18.16
CA GLY A 57 7.38 -15.14 17.83
C GLY A 57 5.94 -14.69 18.07
N ARG A 58 5.68 -13.39 18.26
CA ARG A 58 4.29 -12.89 18.29
C ARG A 58 3.74 -12.86 16.86
N ALA A 59 2.48 -13.30 16.71
CA ALA A 59 1.72 -13.48 15.45
C ALA A 59 1.87 -14.85 14.74
N GLY A 60 2.36 -15.89 15.43
CA GLY A 60 2.34 -17.27 14.91
C GLY A 60 3.40 -17.59 13.84
N LEU A 61 4.22 -16.62 13.44
CA LEU A 61 5.46 -16.85 12.69
C LEU A 61 6.64 -16.94 13.65
N ARG A 62 7.28 -18.10 13.72
CA ARG A 62 8.64 -18.23 14.26
C ARG A 62 9.61 -18.20 13.08
N LEU A 63 10.54 -17.25 13.10
CA LEU A 63 11.66 -17.22 12.17
C LEU A 63 12.58 -18.41 12.47
N ASP A 64 12.36 -19.49 11.72
CA ASP A 64 13.25 -20.64 11.73
C ASP A 64 14.36 -20.37 10.70
N TRP A 65 15.54 -20.00 11.20
CA TRP A 65 16.72 -19.72 10.37
C TRP A 65 17.13 -20.93 9.52
N ALA A 66 16.81 -22.16 9.95
CA ALA A 66 17.10 -23.37 9.19
C ALA A 66 16.18 -23.54 7.96
N ARG A 67 15.04 -22.83 7.90
CA ARG A 67 14.11 -22.84 6.75
C ARG A 67 14.24 -21.61 5.86
N PHE A 68 15.25 -20.77 6.09
CA PHE A 68 15.50 -19.54 5.34
C PHE A 68 16.19 -19.77 3.98
N ALA A 69 16.11 -20.99 3.44
CA ALA A 69 16.61 -21.29 2.10
C ALA A 69 15.64 -20.68 1.05
N PRO A 70 16.15 -19.89 0.09
CA PRO A 70 15.33 -19.31 -0.96
C PRO A 70 14.70 -20.43 -1.80
N ARG A 71 13.37 -20.53 -1.77
CA ARG A 71 12.62 -21.46 -2.62
C ARG A 71 12.32 -20.78 -3.95
N TRP A 72 13.10 -21.11 -4.98
CA TRP A 72 12.93 -20.51 -6.31
C TRP A 72 11.55 -20.71 -6.93
N ASP A 73 10.89 -21.84 -6.68
CA ASP A 73 9.52 -22.06 -7.16
C ASP A 73 8.54 -21.02 -6.60
N LEU A 74 8.66 -20.67 -5.32
CA LEU A 74 7.83 -19.65 -4.69
C LEU A 74 8.17 -18.25 -5.20
N LEU A 75 9.47 -17.94 -5.35
CA LEU A 75 9.88 -16.64 -5.86
C LEU A 75 9.37 -16.42 -7.29
N TRP A 76 9.52 -17.40 -8.16
CA TRP A 76 9.04 -17.30 -9.55
C TRP A 76 7.53 -17.09 -9.60
N ARG A 77 6.78 -17.77 -8.72
CA ARG A 77 5.33 -17.64 -8.63
C ARG A 77 4.90 -16.24 -8.15
N ILE A 78 5.65 -15.63 -7.23
CA ILE A 78 5.44 -14.24 -6.79
C ILE A 78 5.78 -13.26 -7.92
N LEU A 79 6.92 -13.47 -8.59
CA LEU A 79 7.38 -12.61 -9.69
C LEU A 79 6.39 -12.63 -10.86
N ARG A 80 5.85 -13.80 -11.22
CA ARG A 80 4.87 -13.92 -12.31
C ARG A 80 3.59 -13.11 -12.07
N ILE A 81 3.23 -12.84 -10.80
CA ILE A 81 2.08 -12.01 -10.44
C ILE A 81 2.50 -10.54 -10.32
N SER A 82 3.69 -10.28 -9.76
CA SER A 82 4.15 -8.92 -9.46
C SER A 82 4.66 -8.18 -10.70
N ILE A 83 5.29 -8.87 -11.65
CA ILE A 83 5.77 -8.29 -12.92
C ILE A 83 4.63 -7.65 -13.72
N PRO A 84 3.52 -8.36 -14.04
CA PRO A 84 2.43 -7.74 -14.79
C PRO A 84 1.76 -6.61 -14.02
N ALA A 85 1.59 -6.75 -12.69
CA ALA A 85 1.06 -5.66 -11.85
C ALA A 85 1.99 -4.43 -11.84
N GLY A 86 3.30 -4.64 -11.85
CA GLY A 86 4.30 -3.58 -11.94
C GLY A 86 4.28 -2.89 -13.30
N ILE A 87 4.17 -3.66 -14.39
CA ILE A 87 4.04 -3.11 -15.75
C ILE A 87 2.78 -2.26 -15.85
N ASP A 88 1.64 -2.74 -15.35
CA ASP A 88 0.38 -1.99 -15.32
C ASP A 88 0.54 -0.65 -14.55
N SER A 89 1.17 -0.70 -13.38
CA SER A 89 1.47 0.50 -12.59
C SER A 89 2.38 1.49 -13.33
N LEU A 90 3.39 1.01 -14.05
CA LEU A 90 4.30 1.83 -14.86
C LEU A 90 3.57 2.44 -16.06
N THR A 91 2.68 1.69 -16.71
CA THR A 91 1.85 2.20 -17.82
C THR A 91 0.94 3.32 -17.34
N LEU A 92 0.30 3.17 -16.19
CA LEU A 92 -0.53 4.23 -15.59
C LEU A 92 0.28 5.48 -15.25
N MET A 93 1.44 5.31 -14.61
CA MET A 93 2.33 6.44 -14.29
C MET A 93 2.86 7.14 -15.55
N GLY A 94 3.24 6.37 -16.57
CA GLY A 94 3.67 6.91 -17.86
C GLY A 94 2.55 7.68 -18.57
N GLY A 95 1.32 7.16 -18.54
CA GLY A 95 0.14 7.84 -19.07
C GLY A 95 -0.16 9.15 -18.35
N HIS A 96 -0.08 9.16 -17.01
CA HIS A 96 -0.21 10.38 -16.21
C HIS A 96 0.86 11.42 -16.54
N LEU A 97 2.13 11.00 -16.67
CA LEU A 97 3.22 11.92 -17.01
C LEU A 97 3.05 12.50 -18.41
N TRP A 98 2.60 11.69 -19.36
CA TRP A 98 2.31 12.15 -20.72
C TRP A 98 1.15 13.15 -20.73
N PHE A 99 0.06 12.86 -20.03
CA PHE A 99 -1.06 13.80 -19.87
C PHE A 99 -0.63 15.10 -19.19
N TYR A 100 0.17 15.02 -18.13
CA TYR A 100 0.70 16.19 -17.43
C TYR A 100 1.56 17.07 -18.35
N SER A 101 2.34 16.47 -19.25
CA SER A 101 3.11 17.20 -20.28
C SER A 101 2.21 17.99 -21.22
N ILE A 102 1.06 17.42 -21.63
CA ILE A 102 0.07 18.13 -22.44
C ILE A 102 -0.49 19.32 -21.67
N VAL A 103 -0.91 19.11 -20.41
CA VAL A 103 -1.47 20.18 -19.55
C VAL A 103 -0.49 21.34 -19.36
N ASN A 104 0.80 21.06 -19.16
CA ASN A 104 1.81 22.11 -19.02
C ASN A 104 1.95 23.00 -20.28
N ARG A 105 1.59 22.50 -21.45
CA ARG A 105 1.62 23.29 -22.70
C ARG A 105 0.42 24.23 -22.84
N LEU A 106 -0.64 24.07 -22.03
CA LEU A 106 -1.82 24.94 -22.05
C LEU A 106 -1.62 26.26 -21.29
N GLY A 107 -0.45 26.47 -20.67
CA GLY A 107 -0.09 27.68 -19.93
C GLY A 107 -0.20 27.53 -18.40
N ASP A 108 0.39 28.51 -17.70
CA ASP A 108 0.63 28.43 -16.24
C ASP A 108 -0.65 28.35 -15.40
N ALA A 109 -1.73 28.98 -15.86
CA ALA A 109 -3.02 28.92 -15.18
C ALA A 109 -3.60 27.50 -15.18
N ALA A 110 -3.47 26.77 -16.31
CA ALA A 110 -3.97 25.41 -16.45
C ALA A 110 -3.14 24.40 -15.64
N SER A 111 -1.80 24.52 -15.65
CA SER A 111 -0.92 23.64 -14.87
C SER A 111 -1.09 23.84 -13.37
N SER A 112 -1.24 25.09 -12.91
CA SER A 112 -1.47 25.42 -11.50
C SER A 112 -2.83 24.89 -11.01
N ALA A 113 -3.89 25.07 -11.79
CA ALA A 113 -5.21 24.53 -11.47
C ALA A 113 -5.20 22.98 -11.41
N HIS A 114 -4.48 22.35 -12.34
CA HIS A 114 -4.33 20.89 -12.35
C HIS A 114 -3.57 20.38 -11.12
N GLY A 115 -2.53 21.08 -10.65
CA GLY A 115 -1.80 20.73 -9.43
C GLY A 115 -2.69 20.74 -8.17
N ILE A 116 -3.57 21.74 -8.05
CA ILE A 116 -4.56 21.79 -6.96
C ILE A 116 -5.53 20.60 -7.09
N ALA A 117 -6.08 20.37 -8.28
CA ALA A 117 -6.99 19.25 -8.53
C ALA A 117 -6.34 17.89 -8.19
N LEU A 118 -5.06 17.70 -8.52
CA LEU A 118 -4.33 16.47 -8.24
C LEU A 118 -4.17 16.23 -6.73
N THR A 119 -3.97 17.29 -5.95
CA THR A 119 -3.88 17.21 -4.48
C THR A 119 -5.18 16.69 -3.88
N TRP A 120 -6.33 17.21 -4.33
CA TRP A 120 -7.64 16.73 -3.89
C TRP A 120 -7.94 15.31 -4.38
N ALA A 121 -7.57 15.00 -5.63
CA ALA A 121 -7.71 13.66 -6.19
C ALA A 121 -6.88 12.62 -5.40
N ALA A 122 -5.68 12.98 -4.96
CA ALA A 122 -4.81 12.11 -4.18
C ALA A 122 -5.44 11.71 -2.84
N LEU A 123 -6.12 12.62 -2.15
CA LEU A 123 -6.84 12.30 -0.90
C LEU A 123 -7.95 11.26 -1.12
N SER A 124 -8.69 11.41 -2.21
CA SER A 124 -9.74 10.46 -2.61
C SER A 124 -9.15 9.10 -2.99
N PHE A 125 -8.04 9.11 -3.73
CA PHE A 125 -7.34 7.91 -4.16
C PHE A 125 -6.75 7.12 -2.99
N LEU A 126 -6.12 7.81 -2.02
CA LEU A 126 -5.55 7.19 -0.81
C LEU A 126 -6.62 6.43 -0.02
N SER A 127 -7.82 7.00 0.09
CA SER A 127 -8.96 6.36 0.76
C SER A 127 -9.36 5.06 0.04
N GLY A 128 -9.48 5.12 -1.29
CA GLY A 128 -9.79 3.93 -2.11
C GLY A 128 -8.72 2.85 -2.01
N ALA A 129 -7.45 3.23 -2.08
CA ALA A 129 -6.30 2.32 -1.98
C ALA A 129 -6.23 1.61 -0.62
N ALA A 130 -6.58 2.31 0.47
CA ALA A 130 -6.62 1.72 1.81
C ALA A 130 -7.66 0.59 1.90
N PHE A 131 -8.88 0.81 1.40
CA PHE A 131 -9.90 -0.24 1.33
C PHE A 131 -9.48 -1.39 0.42
N GLY A 132 -8.88 -1.10 -0.74
CA GLY A 132 -8.36 -2.12 -1.66
C GLY A 132 -7.31 -3.02 -1.01
N THR A 133 -6.39 -2.44 -0.25
CA THR A 133 -5.36 -3.18 0.49
C THR A 133 -5.96 -4.05 1.60
N ALA A 134 -6.91 -3.50 2.37
CA ALA A 134 -7.63 -4.26 3.39
C ALA A 134 -8.42 -5.44 2.79
N ALA A 135 -9.11 -5.20 1.67
CA ALA A 135 -9.85 -6.22 0.94
C ALA A 135 -8.93 -7.33 0.44
N THR A 136 -7.79 -6.97 -0.17
CA THR A 136 -6.80 -7.93 -0.68
C THR A 136 -6.27 -8.82 0.44
N ALA A 137 -5.99 -8.25 1.62
CA ALA A 137 -5.57 -9.02 2.79
C ALA A 137 -6.65 -10.00 3.26
N LEU A 138 -7.92 -9.56 3.37
CA LEU A 138 -9.04 -10.41 3.79
C LEU A 138 -9.34 -11.52 2.79
N VAL A 139 -9.31 -11.21 1.49
CA VAL A 139 -9.49 -12.18 0.40
C VAL A 139 -8.37 -13.22 0.44
N GLY A 140 -7.12 -12.78 0.54
CA GLY A 140 -5.95 -13.66 0.63
C GLY A 140 -6.01 -14.60 1.84
N GLN A 141 -6.40 -14.09 3.02
CA GLN A 141 -6.58 -14.89 4.22
C GLN A 141 -7.71 -15.92 4.07
N ASN A 142 -8.85 -15.56 3.48
CA ASN A 142 -9.97 -16.49 3.28
C ASN A 142 -9.66 -17.55 2.23
N LEU A 143 -9.00 -17.19 1.12
CA LEU A 143 -8.54 -18.16 0.13
C LEU A 143 -7.51 -19.12 0.73
N GLY A 144 -6.55 -18.61 1.50
CA GLY A 144 -5.57 -19.43 2.21
C GLY A 144 -6.20 -20.39 3.24
N ALA A 145 -7.36 -20.04 3.79
CA ALA A 145 -8.13 -20.89 4.71
C ALA A 145 -9.14 -21.83 4.00
N GLY A 146 -9.12 -21.91 2.66
CA GLY A 146 -10.06 -22.73 1.89
C GLY A 146 -11.51 -22.22 1.85
N ARG A 147 -11.75 -20.96 2.25
CA ARG A 147 -13.09 -20.35 2.38
C ARG A 147 -13.41 -19.45 1.18
N GLY A 148 -13.49 -20.05 -0.01
CA GLY A 148 -13.68 -19.32 -1.29
C GLY A 148 -14.92 -18.43 -1.33
N ALA A 149 -16.06 -18.91 -0.81
CA ALA A 149 -17.30 -18.12 -0.77
C ALA A 149 -17.17 -16.85 0.11
N ARG A 150 -16.46 -16.95 1.24
CA ARG A 150 -16.16 -15.77 2.09
C ARG A 150 -15.16 -14.84 1.43
N ALA A 151 -14.18 -15.37 0.71
CA ALA A 151 -13.25 -14.54 -0.06
C ALA A 151 -13.99 -13.71 -1.12
N ALA A 152 -14.89 -14.33 -1.89
CA ALA A 152 -15.72 -13.62 -2.86
C ALA A 152 -16.59 -12.55 -2.16
N HIS A 153 -17.25 -12.90 -1.07
CA HIS A 153 -18.06 -11.96 -0.29
C HIS A 153 -17.25 -10.75 0.20
N CYS A 154 -16.06 -10.95 0.78
CA CYS A 154 -15.17 -9.86 1.22
C CYS A 154 -14.75 -8.96 0.05
N GLY A 155 -14.43 -9.53 -1.11
CA GLY A 155 -14.11 -8.77 -2.32
C GLY A 155 -15.30 -7.92 -2.79
N TRP A 156 -16.49 -8.51 -2.85
CA TRP A 156 -17.72 -7.79 -3.23
C TRP A 156 -18.08 -6.68 -2.25
N VAL A 157 -17.99 -6.92 -0.94
CA VAL A 157 -18.27 -5.90 0.07
C VAL A 157 -17.30 -4.73 -0.04
N ALA A 158 -16.01 -4.98 -0.28
CA ALA A 158 -15.04 -3.91 -0.49
C ALA A 158 -15.33 -3.10 -1.77
N PHE A 159 -15.67 -3.78 -2.87
CA PHE A 159 -16.08 -3.13 -4.11
C PHE A 159 -17.34 -2.27 -3.92
N HIS A 160 -18.34 -2.79 -3.21
CA HIS A 160 -19.59 -2.07 -2.91
C HIS A 160 -19.41 -0.94 -1.91
N GLY A 161 -18.49 -1.07 -0.94
CA GLY A 161 -18.12 -0.01 -0.01
C GLY A 161 -17.53 1.20 -0.72
N LEU A 162 -16.83 0.99 -1.85
CA LEU A 162 -16.30 2.06 -2.69
C LEU A 162 -17.35 2.71 -3.60
N HIS A 163 -18.30 1.92 -4.16
CA HIS A 163 -19.20 2.39 -5.23
C HIS A 163 -20.66 2.66 -4.84
N GLY A 164 -21.04 2.51 -3.56
CA GLY A 164 -22.41 2.75 -3.12
C GLY A 164 -23.35 1.56 -3.35
N ARG A 165 -24.25 1.35 -2.39
CA ARG A 165 -25.01 0.09 -2.15
C ARG A 165 -26.10 -0.26 -3.17
N CYS A 166 -26.21 0.39 -4.33
CA CYS A 166 -27.41 0.26 -5.18
C CYS A 166 -27.59 -1.07 -5.92
N LEU A 167 -26.54 -1.86 -6.18
CA LEU A 167 -26.66 -3.03 -7.07
C LEU A 167 -26.82 -4.40 -6.39
N PHE A 168 -26.62 -4.53 -5.07
CA PHE A 168 -26.55 -5.86 -4.44
C PHE A 168 -27.92 -6.50 -4.16
N HIS A 169 -28.98 -5.70 -4.07
CA HIS A 169 -30.29 -6.27 -3.74
C HIS A 169 -30.84 -7.18 -4.86
N LEU A 170 -30.39 -7.00 -6.10
CA LEU A 170 -30.86 -7.77 -7.26
C LEU A 170 -30.05 -9.05 -7.56
N ARG A 171 -28.83 -9.22 -7.03
CA ARG A 171 -27.93 -10.33 -7.45
C ARG A 171 -27.59 -11.35 -6.37
N ALA A 172 -27.88 -11.06 -5.10
CA ALA A 172 -27.69 -11.99 -3.98
C ALA A 172 -28.55 -13.27 -4.08
N ARG A 173 -29.58 -13.31 -4.93
CA ARG A 173 -30.40 -14.51 -5.17
C ARG A 173 -29.76 -15.55 -6.12
N ASN A 174 -28.78 -15.18 -6.95
CA ASN A 174 -28.30 -16.06 -8.04
C ASN A 174 -26.85 -16.58 -7.88
N VAL A 175 -26.13 -16.18 -6.84
CA VAL A 175 -24.75 -16.66 -6.59
C VAL A 175 -24.65 -18.15 -6.20
N PRO A 176 -25.65 -18.80 -5.55
CA PRO A 176 -25.53 -20.23 -5.23
C PRO A 176 -25.47 -21.16 -6.46
N ALA A 177 -25.93 -20.71 -7.63
CA ALA A 177 -26.03 -21.55 -8.83
C ALA A 177 -24.70 -21.72 -9.59
N LEU A 178 -23.69 -20.87 -9.34
CA LEU A 178 -22.40 -20.92 -10.06
C LEU A 178 -21.34 -21.78 -9.38
N LEU A 179 -21.56 -22.21 -8.13
CA LEU A 179 -20.63 -23.05 -7.36
C LEU A 179 -20.97 -24.55 -7.43
N SER A 180 -22.09 -24.94 -8.07
CA SER A 180 -22.45 -26.34 -8.33
C SER A 180 -22.14 -26.81 -9.75
N ALA A 181 -21.47 -25.98 -10.56
CA ALA A 181 -21.14 -26.26 -11.95
C ALA A 181 -19.61 -26.20 -12.17
N ARG A 182 -18.86 -27.00 -11.41
CA ARG A 182 -17.59 -27.67 -11.77
C ARG A 182 -16.88 -28.20 -10.54
#